data_AF-Q0RMC4-F1
#
_entry.id   AF-Q0RMC4-F1
#
_cell.length_a   1.000
_cell.length_b   1.000
_cell.length_c   1.000
_cell.angle_alpha   90.00
_cell.angle_beta   90.00
_cell.angle_gamma   90.00
#
_symmetry.space_group_name_H-M   'P 1'
#
loop_
_entity.id
_entity.type
_entity.pdbx_description
1 polymer ?
#
loop_
_entity_poly.entity_id
_entity_poly.type
_entity_poly.pdbx_seq_one_letter_code
_entity_poly.pdbx_strand_id
1 'polypeptide(L)'
;MRVCRLDSMGHIAQGPNNMVVTDQYAKIDFAQDMENGQDTSARNAAGNLAVTWRTPDLPKRLTVSVDLTAPDPELEELLTGGTVLTSNDPPLTAPVATATPSSTGGSMPSGTYSHMITVMNYRGETTPASPLSTTVIGPNGSVSISIPLTPGATMAGIYRQVGASYAQIAVVPLETAGATTFVDTGTTPMGCVPGPPATNSTSGYGTEGYAYPDLQTDPNPCGVSIEAWSRAVIDGGPANPPYIHWVWPRVMLWNKGSRTLDTSPLASSFSGFGFTNLYWGRGPDGGWQQDSSRVSFRRREARYPLPTVGYQPTPALPY
;
A
#
# COMPACT_ATOMS: atom_id res chain seq x y z
N MET A 1 -8.83 -11.26 5.02
CA MET A 1 -10.18 -10.79 4.64
C MET A 1 -10.21 -10.59 3.12
N ARG A 2 -11.37 -10.70 2.50
CA ARG A 2 -11.58 -10.46 1.07
C ARG A 2 -12.61 -9.35 0.88
N VAL A 3 -12.31 -8.41 -0.02
CA VAL A 3 -13.23 -7.33 -0.39
C VAL A 3 -13.34 -7.29 -1.90
N CYS A 4 -14.56 -7.10 -2.42
CA CYS A 4 -14.83 -7.13 -3.84
C CYS A 4 -15.76 -6.00 -4.25
N ARG A 5 -15.43 -5.30 -5.33
CA ARG A 5 -16.26 -4.23 -5.91
C ARG A 5 -17.60 -4.79 -6.38
N LEU A 6 -18.61 -3.93 -6.29
CA LEU A 6 -19.92 -4.18 -6.85
C LEU A 6 -20.19 -3.27 -8.04
N ASP A 7 -21.00 -3.74 -8.99
CA ASP A 7 -21.54 -2.89 -10.05
C ASP A 7 -22.72 -2.04 -9.54
N SER A 8 -23.29 -1.21 -10.43
CA SER A 8 -24.41 -0.33 -10.08
C SER A 8 -25.69 -1.06 -9.69
N MET A 9 -25.82 -2.35 -10.04
CA MET A 9 -26.94 -3.20 -9.67
C MET A 9 -26.68 -3.98 -8.38
N GLY A 10 -25.42 -4.06 -7.93
CA GLY A 10 -25.00 -4.84 -6.78
C GLY A 10 -24.48 -6.25 -7.13
N HIS A 11 -24.25 -6.56 -8.40
CA HIS A 11 -23.51 -7.78 -8.76
C HIS A 11 -22.03 -7.61 -8.44
N ILE A 12 -21.33 -8.74 -8.34
CA ILE A 12 -19.87 -8.74 -8.32
C ILE A 12 -19.32 -8.10 -9.60
N ALA A 13 -18.56 -7.02 -9.46
CA ALA A 13 -17.96 -6.33 -10.60
C ALA A 13 -16.89 -7.23 -11.26
N GLN A 14 -17.01 -7.43 -12.58
CA GLN A 14 -16.07 -8.25 -13.36
C GLN A 14 -14.88 -7.42 -13.85
N GLY A 15 -13.67 -7.96 -13.74
CA GLY A 15 -12.47 -7.31 -14.28
C GLY A 15 -11.20 -7.51 -13.46
N PRO A 16 -10.06 -6.99 -13.95
CA PRO A 16 -8.82 -6.98 -13.19
C PRO A 16 -8.97 -6.08 -11.96
N ASN A 17 -8.33 -6.44 -10.85
CA ASN A 17 -8.23 -5.62 -9.64
C ASN A 17 -9.59 -5.24 -9.01
N ASN A 18 -10.65 -6.02 -9.26
CA ASN A 18 -11.96 -5.80 -8.65
C ASN A 18 -12.14 -6.53 -7.32
N MET A 19 -11.12 -7.27 -6.89
CA MET A 19 -11.07 -7.95 -5.62
C MET A 19 -9.72 -7.70 -4.98
N VAL A 20 -9.70 -7.55 -3.66
CA VAL A 20 -8.46 -7.50 -2.87
C VAL A 20 -8.55 -8.53 -1.75
N VAL A 21 -7.42 -9.15 -1.49
CA VAL A 21 -7.24 -10.05 -0.36
C VAL A 21 -6.19 -9.46 0.55
N THR A 22 -6.58 -9.16 1.78
CA THR A 22 -5.65 -8.65 2.80
C THR A 22 -5.35 -9.74 3.83
N ASP A 23 -4.07 -9.88 4.18
CA ASP A 23 -3.57 -10.68 5.30
C ASP A 23 -3.26 -9.83 6.53
N GLN A 24 -3.47 -8.51 6.46
CA GLN A 24 -3.32 -7.61 7.59
C GLN A 24 -4.22 -8.06 8.74
N TYR A 25 -3.77 -7.82 9.97
CA TYR A 25 -4.62 -8.02 11.12
C TYR A 25 -5.76 -7.00 11.04
N ALA A 26 -6.95 -7.51 10.78
CA ALA A 26 -8.17 -6.74 10.62
C ALA A 26 -9.13 -7.06 11.77
N LYS A 27 -9.65 -6.02 12.41
CA LYS A 27 -10.83 -6.10 13.27
C LYS A 27 -12.03 -5.67 12.47
N ILE A 28 -13.09 -6.49 12.46
CA ILE A 28 -14.36 -6.11 11.84
C ILE A 28 -15.41 -6.06 12.95
N ASP A 29 -15.96 -4.87 13.18
CA ASP A 29 -17.08 -4.66 14.09
C ASP A 29 -18.34 -4.39 13.27
N PHE A 30 -19.49 -4.86 13.74
CA PHE A 30 -20.76 -4.53 13.14
C PHE A 30 -21.86 -4.42 14.18
N ALA A 31 -22.72 -3.40 14.06
CA ALA A 31 -23.78 -3.09 15.00
C ALA A 31 -25.07 -2.74 14.28
N GLN A 32 -26.21 -3.16 14.84
CA GLN A 32 -27.51 -2.76 14.34
C GLN A 32 -27.86 -1.37 14.87
N ASP A 33 -28.10 -0.44 13.96
CA ASP A 33 -28.66 0.86 14.29
C ASP A 33 -30.18 0.72 14.36
N MET A 34 -30.76 1.06 15.52
CA MET A 34 -32.20 0.99 15.74
C MET A 34 -32.84 2.37 15.56
N GLU A 35 -33.99 2.41 14.90
CA GLU A 35 -34.88 3.56 14.88
C GLU A 35 -35.91 3.40 15.99
N ASN A 36 -35.98 4.39 16.87
CA ASN A 36 -36.92 4.37 17.99
C ASN A 36 -38.35 4.49 17.49
N GLY A 37 -39.21 3.64 18.03
CA GLY A 37 -40.64 3.73 17.84
C GLY A 37 -41.22 5.05 18.36
N GLN A 38 -42.24 5.55 17.68
CA GLN A 38 -42.92 6.78 18.02
C GLN A 38 -44.10 6.49 18.96
N ASP A 39 -44.18 7.25 20.05
CA ASP A 39 -45.36 7.28 20.91
C ASP A 39 -46.40 8.24 20.31
N THR A 40 -47.58 7.71 19.98
CA THR A 40 -48.75 8.49 19.60
C THR A 40 -49.73 8.48 20.76
N SER A 41 -50.12 9.66 21.23
CA SER A 41 -51.18 9.77 22.22
C SER A 41 -52.13 10.93 21.90
N ALA A 42 -53.42 10.71 22.11
CA ALA A 42 -54.46 11.69 21.88
C ALA A 42 -55.39 11.76 23.10
N ARG A 43 -55.79 12.97 23.48
CA ARG A 43 -56.74 13.21 24.57
C ARG A 43 -58.13 13.48 24.00
N ASN A 44 -59.18 13.05 24.69
CA ASN A 44 -60.55 13.42 24.33
C ASN A 44 -60.87 14.86 24.77
N ALA A 45 -62.06 15.35 24.41
CA ALA A 45 -62.54 16.69 24.79
C ALA A 45 -62.64 16.91 26.33
N ALA A 46 -62.63 15.84 27.13
CA ALA A 46 -62.60 15.90 28.59
C ALA A 46 -61.18 15.90 29.18
N GLY A 47 -60.12 15.94 28.34
CA GLY A 47 -58.72 15.97 28.77
C GLY A 47 -58.12 14.59 29.14
N ASN A 48 -58.91 13.52 29.09
CA ASN A 48 -58.46 12.16 29.37
C ASN A 48 -57.74 11.56 28.17
N LEU A 49 -56.73 10.72 28.41
CA LEU A 49 -56.04 9.99 27.36
C LEU A 49 -57.03 9.02 26.69
N ALA A 50 -57.31 9.24 25.41
CA ALA A 50 -58.29 8.49 24.64
C ALA A 50 -57.63 7.38 23.82
N VAL A 51 -56.40 7.63 23.33
CA VAL A 51 -55.59 6.66 22.60
C VAL A 51 -54.14 6.83 23.05
N THR A 52 -53.48 5.70 23.31
CA THR A 52 -52.03 5.62 23.43
C THR A 52 -51.55 4.41 22.63
N TRP A 53 -50.57 4.63 21.77
CA TRP A 53 -49.97 3.60 20.95
C TRP A 53 -48.50 3.89 20.74
N ARG A 54 -47.65 2.88 20.83
CA ARG A 54 -46.21 2.97 20.55
C ARG A 54 -45.87 2.02 19.41
N THR A 55 -45.24 2.53 18.35
CA THR A 55 -44.67 1.64 17.33
C THR A 55 -43.44 0.91 17.88
N PRO A 56 -43.14 -0.32 17.45
CA PRO A 56 -41.92 -1.01 17.88
C PRO A 56 -40.67 -0.34 17.32
N ASP A 57 -39.54 -0.48 18.02
CA ASP A 57 -38.24 -0.07 17.49
C ASP A 57 -37.85 -0.97 16.32
N LEU A 58 -37.31 -0.40 15.24
CA LEU A 58 -36.99 -1.12 14.01
C LEU A 58 -35.49 -1.04 13.67
N PRO A 59 -34.86 -2.13 13.21
CA PRO A 59 -33.49 -2.06 12.71
C PRO A 59 -33.46 -1.26 11.41
N LYS A 60 -32.73 -0.14 11.43
CA LYS A 60 -32.61 0.79 10.30
C LYS A 60 -31.49 0.41 9.34
N ARG A 61 -30.33 0.03 9.87
CA ARG A 61 -29.13 -0.33 9.08
C ARG A 61 -28.14 -1.11 9.94
N LEU A 62 -27.14 -1.68 9.28
CA LEU A 62 -25.99 -2.29 9.96
C LEU A 62 -24.78 -1.38 9.78
N THR A 63 -24.28 -0.77 10.85
CA THR A 63 -22.99 -0.09 10.81
C THR A 63 -21.90 -1.15 10.77
N VAL A 64 -20.97 -1.06 9.83
CA VAL A 64 -19.82 -1.96 9.67
C VAL A 64 -18.55 -1.14 9.77
N SER A 65 -17.63 -1.54 10.63
CA SER A 65 -16.34 -0.91 10.82
C SER A 65 -15.22 -1.90 10.62
N VAL A 66 -14.15 -1.47 9.94
CA VAL A 66 -12.95 -2.26 9.69
C VAL A 66 -11.76 -1.46 10.21
N ASP A 67 -10.97 -2.05 11.10
CA ASP A 67 -9.70 -1.49 11.57
C ASP A 67 -8.54 -2.38 11.12
N LEU A 68 -7.50 -1.77 10.56
CA LEU A 68 -6.28 -2.43 10.11
C LEU A 68 -5.07 -2.00 10.94
N THR A 69 -4.15 -2.94 11.19
CA THR A 69 -2.89 -2.65 11.89
C THR A 69 -1.83 -1.96 11.03
N ALA A 70 -1.95 -2.05 9.71
CA ALA A 70 -1.07 -1.35 8.78
C ALA A 70 -1.88 -0.79 7.62
N PRO A 71 -1.40 0.29 6.96
CA PRO A 71 -2.00 0.77 5.73
C PRO A 71 -1.96 -0.31 4.65
N ASP A 72 -3.08 -0.48 3.95
CA ASP A 72 -3.22 -1.38 2.81
C ASP A 72 -3.80 -0.56 1.65
N PRO A 73 -2.95 0.00 0.76
CA PRO A 73 -3.40 0.93 -0.27
C PRO A 73 -4.46 0.35 -1.21
N GLU A 74 -4.39 -0.95 -1.50
CA GLU A 74 -5.28 -1.64 -2.44
C GLU A 74 -6.66 -1.84 -1.81
N LEU A 75 -6.70 -2.20 -0.52
CA LEU A 75 -7.94 -2.25 0.24
C LEU A 75 -8.52 -0.86 0.48
N GLU A 76 -7.69 0.14 0.77
CA GLU A 76 -8.10 1.53 0.90
C GLU A 76 -8.77 2.05 -0.37
N GLU A 77 -8.21 1.72 -1.53
CA GLU A 77 -8.83 2.05 -2.81
C GLU A 77 -10.20 1.40 -2.98
N LEU A 78 -10.33 0.10 -2.71
CA LEU A 78 -11.62 -0.59 -2.84
C LEU A 78 -12.70 -0.06 -1.89
N LEU A 79 -12.33 0.30 -0.66
CA LEU A 79 -13.28 0.78 0.33
C LEU A 79 -13.67 2.24 0.06
N THR A 80 -12.70 3.13 -0.10
CA THR A 80 -12.92 4.58 -0.11
C THR A 80 -12.76 5.24 -1.47
N GLY A 81 -12.49 4.48 -2.54
CA GLY A 81 -12.46 4.96 -3.94
C GLY A 81 -11.35 5.98 -4.24
N GLY A 82 -10.22 5.89 -3.52
CA GLY A 82 -9.05 6.72 -3.82
C GLY A 82 -8.26 6.19 -5.01
N THR A 83 -6.97 6.52 -5.07
CA THR A 83 -6.06 6.01 -6.12
C THR A 83 -4.85 5.35 -5.50
N VAL A 84 -4.53 4.12 -5.94
CA VAL A 84 -3.27 3.47 -5.57
C VAL A 84 -2.13 4.14 -6.32
N LEU A 85 -1.16 4.63 -5.56
CA LEU A 85 0.10 5.15 -6.09
C LEU A 85 0.98 3.96 -6.42
N THR A 86 1.40 3.87 -7.69
CA THR A 86 2.25 2.78 -8.15
C THR A 86 3.55 3.31 -8.76
N SER A 87 4.61 2.53 -8.62
CA SER A 87 5.84 2.71 -9.39
C SER A 87 6.25 1.40 -10.04
N ASN A 88 6.33 1.46 -11.36
CA ASN A 88 6.80 0.36 -12.20
C ASN A 88 8.05 0.77 -12.98
N ASP A 89 8.77 1.79 -12.49
CA ASP A 89 9.98 2.26 -13.13
C ASP A 89 11.04 1.14 -13.14
N PRO A 90 11.68 0.89 -14.28
CA PRO A 90 12.79 -0.06 -14.34
C PRO A 90 13.94 0.42 -13.43
N PRO A 91 14.78 -0.51 -12.93
CA PRO A 91 15.98 -0.12 -12.20
C PRO A 91 16.86 0.77 -13.09
N LEU A 92 17.42 1.82 -12.50
CA LEU A 92 18.44 2.65 -13.13
C LEU A 92 19.65 1.80 -13.53
N THR A 93 20.28 2.15 -14.63
CA THR A 93 21.53 1.52 -15.07
C THR A 93 22.71 2.21 -14.42
N ALA A 94 23.74 1.44 -14.05
CA ALA A 94 24.98 2.03 -13.56
C ALA A 94 25.60 2.95 -14.63
N PRO A 95 26.19 4.10 -14.24
CA PRO A 95 26.68 5.08 -15.19
C PRO A 95 27.99 4.60 -15.85
N VAL A 96 28.16 4.89 -17.14
CA VAL A 96 29.46 4.71 -17.83
C VAL A 96 30.29 5.97 -17.66
N ALA A 97 30.81 6.18 -16.46
CA ALA A 97 31.66 7.33 -16.14
C ALA A 97 33.07 7.19 -16.72
N THR A 98 33.77 8.30 -16.88
CA THR A 98 35.20 8.34 -17.25
C THR A 98 36.02 9.04 -16.17
N ALA A 99 37.30 8.68 -16.07
CA ALA A 99 38.22 9.27 -15.11
C ALA A 99 39.52 9.69 -15.80
N THR A 100 39.97 10.91 -15.51
CA THR A 100 41.15 11.54 -16.11
C THR A 100 42.08 12.01 -14.99
N PRO A 101 43.32 11.49 -14.89
CA PRO A 101 44.27 11.92 -13.87
C PRO A 101 44.90 13.28 -14.23
N SER A 102 45.30 14.02 -13.20
CA SER A 102 46.09 15.25 -13.27
C SER A 102 47.27 15.17 -12.31
N SER A 103 48.42 15.72 -12.70
CA SER A 103 49.61 15.83 -11.85
C SER A 103 49.55 17.01 -10.86
N THR A 104 48.51 17.84 -10.97
CA THR A 104 48.27 19.03 -10.15
C THR A 104 46.81 19.08 -9.67
N GLY A 105 46.50 20.03 -8.79
CA GLY A 105 45.13 20.32 -8.37
C GLY A 105 44.63 19.48 -7.19
N GLY A 106 45.48 18.71 -6.54
CA GLY A 106 45.13 17.98 -5.32
C GLY A 106 46.33 17.63 -4.45
N SER A 107 46.15 16.58 -3.67
CA SER A 107 47.09 16.07 -2.67
C SER A 107 47.40 14.58 -2.86
N MET A 108 46.97 13.99 -3.99
CA MET A 108 47.23 12.60 -4.29
C MET A 108 48.70 12.39 -4.68
N PRO A 109 49.43 11.50 -3.99
CA PRO A 109 50.75 11.07 -4.45
C PRO A 109 50.70 10.28 -5.75
N SER A 110 51.88 10.02 -6.32
CA SER A 110 52.02 9.09 -7.45
C SER A 110 51.47 7.71 -7.05
N GLY A 111 50.56 7.16 -7.85
CA GLY A 111 49.92 5.89 -7.55
C GLY A 111 48.77 5.57 -8.49
N THR A 112 48.30 4.32 -8.42
CA THR A 112 47.09 3.89 -9.11
C THR A 112 45.90 4.06 -8.18
N TYR A 113 44.91 4.82 -8.65
CA TYR A 113 43.66 5.06 -7.94
C TYR A 113 42.53 4.40 -8.70
N SER A 114 41.69 3.68 -7.96
CA SER A 114 40.49 3.07 -8.50
C SER A 114 39.23 3.71 -7.94
N HIS A 115 38.30 4.05 -8.82
CA HIS A 115 37.01 4.62 -8.47
C HIS A 115 35.85 3.76 -8.98
N MET A 116 34.79 3.67 -8.20
CA MET A 116 33.52 3.09 -8.61
C MET A 116 32.45 4.17 -8.53
N ILE A 117 31.58 4.21 -9.54
CA ILE A 117 30.53 5.21 -9.64
C ILE A 117 29.17 4.51 -9.69
N THR A 118 28.23 5.07 -8.95
CA THR A 118 26.83 4.67 -8.91
C THR A 118 25.96 5.89 -9.23
N VAL A 119 24.69 5.64 -9.56
CA VAL A 119 23.68 6.70 -9.62
C VAL A 119 22.52 6.38 -8.68
N MET A 120 21.80 7.42 -8.28
CA MET A 120 20.77 7.35 -7.25
C MET A 120 19.52 8.09 -7.68
N ASN A 121 18.38 7.63 -7.21
CA ASN A 121 17.12 8.37 -7.20
C ASN A 121 16.58 8.42 -5.76
N TYR A 122 15.35 8.89 -5.58
CA TYR A 122 14.72 8.94 -4.27
C TYR A 122 14.46 7.56 -3.64
N ARG A 123 14.50 6.48 -4.43
CA ARG A 123 14.24 5.11 -3.98
C ARG A 123 15.49 4.42 -3.48
N GLY A 124 16.62 4.65 -4.15
CA GLY A 124 17.86 3.97 -3.79
C GLY A 124 19.02 4.28 -4.72
N GLU A 125 19.98 3.35 -4.77
CA GLU A 125 21.26 3.48 -5.46
C GLU A 125 21.54 2.24 -6.31
N THR A 126 22.20 2.42 -7.45
CA THR A 126 22.59 1.31 -8.31
C THR A 126 23.72 0.49 -7.69
N THR A 127 23.91 -0.74 -8.15
CA THR A 127 25.22 -1.39 -8.05
C THR A 127 26.27 -0.55 -8.78
N PRO A 128 27.56 -0.58 -8.38
CA PRO A 128 28.60 0.19 -9.03
C PRO A 128 28.85 -0.31 -10.46
N ALA A 129 29.23 0.61 -11.33
CA ALA A 129 29.83 0.26 -12.61
C ALA A 129 31.21 -0.39 -12.41
N SER A 130 31.78 -0.94 -13.50
CA SER A 130 33.14 -1.46 -13.49
C SER A 130 34.14 -0.41 -12.96
N PRO A 131 35.10 -0.80 -12.10
CA PRO A 131 36.01 0.17 -11.51
C PRO A 131 36.88 0.88 -12.56
N LEU A 132 36.96 2.20 -12.44
CA LEU A 132 37.80 3.09 -13.24
C LEU A 132 39.18 3.15 -12.60
N SER A 133 40.21 2.67 -13.29
CA SER A 133 41.58 2.69 -12.81
C SER A 133 42.38 3.80 -13.51
N THR A 134 42.99 4.68 -12.73
CA THR A 134 43.80 5.80 -13.24
C THR A 134 45.15 5.86 -12.53
N THR A 135 46.19 6.30 -13.24
CA THR A 135 47.52 6.49 -12.64
C THR A 135 47.80 7.98 -12.53
N VAL A 136 48.00 8.43 -11.29
CA VAL A 136 48.43 9.80 -10.98
C VAL A 136 49.96 9.82 -10.90
N ILE A 137 50.57 10.88 -11.44
CA ILE A 137 52.02 11.08 -11.44
C ILE A 137 52.32 12.43 -10.78
N GLY A 138 53.13 12.44 -9.73
CA GLY A 138 53.51 13.62 -8.96
C GLY A 138 52.87 13.66 -7.56
N PRO A 139 53.36 14.52 -6.65
CA PRO A 139 52.91 14.53 -5.25
C PRO A 139 51.60 15.29 -5.00
N ASN A 140 51.11 16.06 -5.98
CA ASN A 140 49.97 16.98 -5.83
C ASN A 140 48.84 16.69 -6.83
N GLY A 141 48.66 15.42 -7.19
CA GLY A 141 47.73 15.04 -8.24
C GLY A 141 46.27 15.02 -7.80
N SER A 142 45.39 14.84 -8.79
CA SER A 142 43.95 14.70 -8.65
C SER A 142 43.37 13.81 -9.75
N VAL A 143 42.12 13.36 -9.60
CA VAL A 143 41.39 12.61 -10.62
C VAL A 143 40.07 13.30 -10.90
N SER A 144 39.86 13.74 -12.14
CA SER A 144 38.58 14.29 -12.59
C SER A 144 37.69 13.18 -13.13
N ILE A 145 36.50 13.05 -12.58
CA ILE A 145 35.50 12.04 -12.91
C ILE A 145 34.37 12.74 -13.65
N SER A 146 34.07 12.28 -14.87
CA SER A 146 32.96 12.76 -15.68
C SER A 146 31.86 11.71 -15.71
N ILE A 147 30.67 12.10 -15.23
CA ILE A 147 29.53 11.23 -15.03
C ILE A 147 28.45 11.65 -16.04
N PRO A 148 28.12 10.81 -17.03
CA PRO A 148 27.09 11.14 -17.99
C PRO A 148 25.70 11.18 -17.33
N LEU A 149 24.79 11.93 -17.93
CA LEU A 149 23.38 11.92 -17.54
C LEU A 149 22.83 10.49 -17.60
N THR A 150 22.23 10.05 -16.50
CA THR A 150 21.45 8.81 -16.45
C THR A 150 19.98 9.17 -16.23
N PRO A 151 19.08 8.90 -17.18
CA PRO A 151 17.66 9.24 -17.05
C PRO A 151 17.06 8.69 -15.76
N GLY A 152 16.37 9.54 -14.99
CA GLY A 152 15.75 9.17 -13.71
C GLY A 152 16.69 9.22 -12.49
N ALA A 153 18.00 9.38 -12.68
CA ALA A 153 18.93 9.63 -11.59
C ALA A 153 18.97 11.12 -11.23
N THR A 154 19.12 11.41 -9.94
CA THR A 154 19.24 12.77 -9.40
C THR A 154 20.59 13.03 -8.72
N MET A 155 21.29 11.97 -8.30
CA MET A 155 22.60 12.07 -7.67
C MET A 155 23.52 10.94 -8.14
N ALA A 156 24.83 11.11 -7.93
CA ALA A 156 25.84 10.07 -8.14
C ALA A 156 26.66 9.84 -6.88
N GLY A 157 26.90 8.57 -6.55
CA GLY A 157 27.78 8.14 -5.48
C GLY A 157 29.18 7.88 -6.05
N ILE A 158 30.19 8.45 -5.40
CA ILE A 158 31.58 8.35 -5.85
C ILE A 158 32.36 7.64 -4.76
N TYR A 159 32.94 6.50 -5.14
CA TYR A 159 33.68 5.63 -4.24
C TYR A 159 35.12 5.50 -4.71
N ARG A 160 36.08 5.59 -3.79
CA ARG A 160 37.49 5.34 -4.07
C ARG A 160 37.97 4.12 -3.31
N GLN A 161 38.85 3.35 -3.93
CA GLN A 161 39.53 2.25 -3.28
C GLN A 161 40.47 2.74 -2.17
N VAL A 162 40.34 2.16 -0.98
CA VAL A 162 41.15 2.42 0.22
C VAL A 162 41.54 1.05 0.78
N GLY A 163 42.80 0.67 0.58
CA GLY A 163 43.25 -0.69 0.87
C GLY A 163 42.53 -1.71 -0.02
N ALA A 164 41.88 -2.70 0.59
CA ALA A 164 41.15 -3.76 -0.11
C ALA A 164 39.67 -3.45 -0.36
N SER A 165 39.16 -2.29 0.06
CA SER A 165 37.74 -1.95 0.02
C SER A 165 37.50 -0.60 -0.65
N TYR A 166 36.28 -0.35 -1.09
CA TYR A 166 35.86 0.97 -1.58
C TYR A 166 35.17 1.74 -0.46
N ALA A 167 35.45 3.03 -0.37
CA ALA A 167 34.81 3.96 0.56
C ALA A 167 34.23 5.15 -0.20
N GLN A 168 33.05 5.61 0.22
CA GLN A 168 32.42 6.78 -0.39
C GLN A 168 33.24 8.04 -0.07
N ILE A 169 33.55 8.82 -1.10
CA ILE A 169 34.29 10.08 -1.00
C ILE A 169 33.43 11.29 -1.31
N ALA A 170 32.35 11.11 -2.07
CA ALA A 170 31.40 12.18 -2.37
C ALA A 170 30.04 11.62 -2.81
N VAL A 171 29.03 12.46 -2.60
CA VAL A 171 27.73 12.39 -3.29
C VAL A 171 27.55 13.70 -4.02
N VAL A 172 27.31 13.65 -5.33
CA VAL A 172 27.16 14.84 -6.16
C VAL A 172 25.77 14.88 -6.80
N PRO A 173 25.09 16.03 -6.84
CA PRO A 173 23.88 16.18 -7.65
C PRO A 173 24.23 16.00 -9.12
N LEU A 174 23.37 15.32 -9.87
CA LEU A 174 23.53 15.20 -11.32
C LEU A 174 22.91 16.42 -12.01
N GLU A 175 23.63 16.96 -12.98
CA GLU A 175 23.12 18.01 -13.86
C GLU A 175 21.93 17.52 -14.67
N THR A 176 20.96 18.41 -14.91
CA THR A 176 19.78 18.09 -15.74
C THR A 176 20.09 18.08 -17.24
N ALA A 177 21.27 18.55 -17.64
CA ALA A 177 21.81 18.45 -18.99
C ALA A 177 23.35 18.36 -18.98
N GLY A 178 23.91 17.49 -19.82
CA GLY A 178 25.36 17.30 -19.93
C GLY A 178 25.93 16.31 -18.90
N ALA A 179 27.27 16.25 -18.82
CA ALA A 179 27.96 15.40 -17.84
C ALA A 179 28.26 16.20 -16.57
N THR A 180 28.02 15.57 -15.42
CA THR A 180 28.44 16.09 -14.12
C THR A 180 29.91 15.79 -13.91
N THR A 181 30.67 16.74 -13.38
CA THR A 181 32.10 16.51 -13.10
C THR A 181 32.39 16.62 -11.61
N PHE A 182 33.24 15.71 -11.12
CA PHE A 182 33.76 15.73 -9.75
C PHE A 182 35.27 15.57 -9.78
N VAL A 183 35.98 16.39 -9.02
CA VAL A 183 37.45 16.29 -8.92
C VAL A 183 37.81 15.71 -7.55
N ASP A 184 38.32 14.49 -7.55
CA ASP A 184 38.91 13.88 -6.36
C ASP A 184 40.32 14.44 -6.16
N THR A 185 40.50 15.22 -5.10
CA THR A 185 41.76 15.86 -4.74
C THR A 185 42.57 15.08 -3.69
N GLY A 186 42.16 13.87 -3.35
CA GLY A 186 42.84 13.04 -2.34
C GLY A 186 42.36 13.27 -0.91
N THR A 187 41.21 13.93 -0.73
CA THR A 187 40.58 14.12 0.58
C THR A 187 40.33 12.77 1.27
N THR A 188 40.42 12.74 2.60
CA THR A 188 40.14 11.50 3.35
C THR A 188 38.69 11.08 3.10
N PRO A 189 38.42 9.78 2.89
CA PRO A 189 37.05 9.29 2.71
C PRO A 189 36.15 9.75 3.83
N MET A 190 34.87 9.95 3.54
CA MET A 190 33.89 10.25 4.57
C MET A 190 33.90 9.08 5.57
N GLY A 191 34.15 9.36 6.84
CA GLY A 191 34.31 8.32 7.87
C GLY A 191 33.12 7.36 7.94
N CYS A 192 33.39 6.10 8.29
CA CYS A 192 32.45 4.97 8.49
C CYS A 192 31.38 4.71 7.41
N VAL A 193 31.46 5.29 6.21
CA VAL A 193 30.45 5.06 5.17
C VAL A 193 30.61 3.67 4.54
N PRO A 194 29.51 2.91 4.33
CA PRO A 194 29.54 1.62 3.64
C PRO A 194 30.19 1.74 2.25
N GLY A 195 30.78 0.64 1.78
CA GLY A 195 31.17 0.51 0.37
C GLY A 195 29.96 0.61 -0.56
N PRO A 196 30.18 0.65 -1.89
CA PRO A 196 29.09 0.79 -2.84
C PRO A 196 28.06 -0.35 -2.69
N PRO A 197 26.77 -0.09 -2.97
CA PRO A 197 25.72 -1.10 -2.80
C PRO A 197 25.98 -2.37 -3.60
N ALA A 198 25.75 -3.53 -2.96
CA ALA A 198 25.84 -4.83 -3.62
C ALA A 198 24.58 -5.17 -4.44
N THR A 199 23.49 -4.44 -4.23
CA THR A 199 22.19 -4.63 -4.89
C THR A 199 21.66 -3.30 -5.42
N ASN A 200 20.99 -3.34 -6.57
CA ASN A 200 20.35 -2.16 -7.15
C ASN A 200 18.95 -2.00 -6.53
N SER A 201 18.72 -0.89 -5.82
CA SER A 201 17.44 -0.58 -5.13
C SER A 201 16.67 0.58 -5.78
N THR A 202 16.96 0.89 -7.05
CA THR A 202 16.40 2.07 -7.73
C THR A 202 15.07 1.82 -8.46
N SER A 203 14.67 0.56 -8.60
CA SER A 203 13.43 0.17 -9.28
C SER A 203 12.19 0.60 -8.49
N GLY A 204 11.05 0.69 -9.18
CA GLY A 204 9.76 0.84 -8.53
C GLY A 204 9.40 -0.35 -7.63
N TYR A 205 8.52 -0.10 -6.66
CA TYR A 205 8.08 -1.07 -5.65
C TYR A 205 6.72 -1.70 -5.97
N GLY A 206 6.17 -1.47 -7.17
CA GLY A 206 4.79 -1.85 -7.49
C GLY A 206 3.83 -0.89 -6.79
N THR A 207 3.22 -1.30 -5.69
CA THR A 207 2.33 -0.45 -4.88
C THR A 207 3.15 0.40 -3.89
N GLU A 208 3.19 1.73 -4.10
CA GLU A 208 3.94 2.67 -3.27
C GLU A 208 3.08 3.34 -2.19
N GLY A 209 1.77 3.51 -2.42
CA GLY A 209 0.93 4.22 -1.49
C GLY A 209 -0.49 4.48 -1.97
N TYR A 210 -1.15 5.43 -1.33
CA TYR A 210 -2.56 5.74 -1.54
C TYR A 210 -2.77 7.26 -1.58
N ALA A 211 -3.51 7.71 -2.57
CA ALA A 211 -4.04 9.06 -2.67
C ALA A 211 -5.55 9.05 -2.31
N TYR A 212 -5.96 10.02 -1.48
CA TYR A 212 -7.35 10.20 -1.11
C TYR A 212 -8.24 10.52 -2.33
N PRO A 213 -9.52 10.14 -2.30
CA PRO A 213 -10.48 10.50 -3.34
C PRO A 213 -10.73 12.02 -3.38
N ASP A 214 -11.32 12.46 -4.48
CA ASP A 214 -11.76 13.84 -4.65
C ASP A 214 -12.78 14.24 -3.58
N LEU A 215 -12.62 15.45 -3.06
CA LEU A 215 -13.53 16.02 -2.07
C LEU A 215 -14.93 16.25 -2.68
N GLN A 216 -15.97 16.12 -1.85
CA GLN A 216 -17.37 16.42 -2.19
C GLN A 216 -18.01 15.52 -3.26
N THR A 217 -17.39 14.40 -3.57
CA THR A 217 -17.98 13.34 -4.40
C THR A 217 -18.19 12.09 -3.56
N ASP A 218 -19.09 11.20 -3.99
CA ASP A 218 -19.10 9.82 -3.50
C ASP A 218 -18.19 8.99 -4.43
N PRO A 219 -16.96 8.67 -4.01
CA PRO A 219 -16.01 7.97 -4.85
C PRO A 219 -16.31 6.47 -4.99
N ASN A 220 -17.24 5.91 -4.19
CA ASN A 220 -17.60 4.49 -4.24
C ASN A 220 -19.12 4.27 -4.09
N PRO A 221 -19.94 4.71 -5.07
CA PRO A 221 -21.40 4.71 -4.96
C PRO A 221 -22.03 3.31 -5.01
N CYS A 222 -21.35 2.36 -5.63
CA CYS A 222 -21.80 0.97 -5.70
C CYS A 222 -21.53 0.22 -4.37
N GLY A 223 -20.44 0.60 -3.69
CA GLY A 223 -19.93 -0.08 -2.52
C GLY A 223 -19.20 -1.38 -2.86
N VAL A 224 -18.91 -2.13 -1.82
CA VAL A 224 -18.20 -3.41 -1.90
C VAL A 224 -18.97 -4.51 -1.20
N SER A 225 -18.65 -5.76 -1.52
CA SER A 225 -18.92 -6.88 -0.65
C SER A 225 -17.69 -7.23 0.17
N ILE A 226 -17.91 -7.70 1.39
CA ILE A 226 -16.86 -8.14 2.31
C ILE A 226 -17.11 -9.59 2.71
N GLU A 227 -16.06 -10.39 2.64
CA GLU A 227 -16.03 -11.75 3.16
C GLU A 227 -14.84 -11.89 4.12
N ALA A 228 -15.10 -12.43 5.30
CA ALA A 228 -14.09 -12.64 6.32
C ALA A 228 -14.23 -14.01 6.94
N TRP A 229 -13.11 -14.63 7.29
CA TRP A 229 -13.11 -15.89 8.00
C TRP A 229 -12.41 -15.75 9.33
N SER A 230 -13.01 -16.36 10.35
CA SER A 230 -12.48 -16.39 11.71
C SER A 230 -12.41 -17.84 12.18
N ARG A 231 -11.53 -18.14 13.14
CA ARG A 231 -11.52 -19.47 13.78
C ARG A 231 -12.78 -19.65 14.60
N ALA A 232 -13.45 -20.79 14.42
CA ALA A 232 -14.56 -21.21 15.23
C ALA A 232 -14.03 -21.95 16.47
N VAL A 233 -14.41 -21.49 17.65
CA VAL A 233 -14.07 -22.11 18.94
C VAL A 233 -15.37 -22.51 19.64
N ILE A 234 -15.48 -23.77 20.05
CA ILE A 234 -16.62 -24.31 20.83
C ILE A 234 -16.01 -25.01 22.04
N ASP A 235 -16.53 -24.69 23.23
CA ASP A 235 -16.09 -25.27 24.52
C ASP A 235 -14.57 -25.19 24.76
N GLY A 236 -13.94 -24.10 24.29
CA GLY A 236 -12.49 -23.87 24.41
C GLY A 236 -11.62 -24.65 23.43
N GLY A 237 -12.20 -25.47 22.55
CA GLY A 237 -11.50 -26.20 21.49
C GLY A 237 -11.85 -25.70 20.08
N PRO A 238 -11.05 -26.05 19.06
CA PRO A 238 -11.40 -25.77 17.67
C PRO A 238 -12.69 -26.50 17.30
N ALA A 239 -13.64 -25.79 16.70
CA ALA A 239 -14.86 -26.39 16.21
C ALA A 239 -14.61 -27.29 14.98
N ASN A 240 -15.58 -28.15 14.68
CA ASN A 240 -15.65 -28.84 13.39
C ASN A 240 -17.00 -28.49 12.72
N PRO A 241 -17.03 -27.77 11.58
CA PRO A 241 -15.89 -27.19 10.85
C PRO A 241 -15.16 -26.06 11.62
N PRO A 242 -13.85 -25.84 11.38
CA PRO A 242 -13.00 -24.96 12.19
C PRO A 242 -13.07 -23.47 11.87
N TYR A 243 -13.81 -23.06 10.84
CA TYR A 243 -13.94 -21.64 10.47
C TYR A 243 -15.39 -21.17 10.50
N ILE A 244 -15.59 -19.90 10.82
CA ILE A 244 -16.81 -19.15 10.54
C ILE A 244 -16.51 -18.22 9.37
N HIS A 245 -17.25 -18.38 8.27
CA HIS A 245 -17.27 -17.48 7.13
C HIS A 245 -18.38 -16.45 7.34
N TRP A 246 -18.00 -15.17 7.45
CA TRP A 246 -18.85 -14.00 7.58
C TRP A 246 -18.95 -13.27 6.25
N VAL A 247 -20.15 -12.84 5.88
CA VAL A 247 -20.42 -12.18 4.60
C VAL A 247 -21.26 -10.93 4.82
N TRP A 248 -20.83 -9.83 4.21
CA TRP A 248 -21.59 -8.61 4.02
C TRP A 248 -21.76 -8.38 2.52
N PRO A 249 -22.93 -8.72 1.93
CA PRO A 249 -23.15 -8.68 0.49
C PRO A 249 -23.03 -7.29 -0.13
N ARG A 250 -23.25 -6.23 0.66
CA ARG A 250 -23.03 -4.84 0.24
C ARG A 250 -22.79 -3.95 1.46
N VAL A 251 -21.68 -3.23 1.42
CA VAL A 251 -21.32 -2.16 2.34
C VAL A 251 -20.89 -0.95 1.52
N MET A 252 -21.48 0.20 1.78
CA MET A 252 -21.22 1.45 1.06
C MET A 252 -21.13 2.63 2.02
N LEU A 253 -20.87 3.82 1.49
CA LEU A 253 -20.71 5.06 2.25
C LEU A 253 -19.56 4.97 3.25
N TRP A 254 -18.42 4.48 2.77
CA TRP A 254 -17.22 4.33 3.58
C TRP A 254 -16.64 5.68 3.95
N ASN A 255 -16.57 5.93 5.24
CA ASN A 255 -15.81 7.01 5.83
C ASN A 255 -14.50 6.43 6.35
N LYS A 256 -13.38 6.97 5.87
CA LYS A 256 -12.10 6.75 6.54
C LYS A 256 -12.09 7.59 7.82
N GLY A 257 -11.78 6.95 8.94
CA GLY A 257 -11.64 7.61 10.24
C GLY A 257 -10.52 8.66 10.20
N SER A 258 -10.44 9.47 11.26
CA SER A 258 -9.33 10.43 11.42
C SER A 258 -7.99 9.71 11.34
N ARG A 259 -7.07 10.22 10.53
CA ARG A 259 -5.69 9.72 10.53
C ARG A 259 -4.89 10.44 11.61
N THR A 260 -4.59 9.75 12.69
CA THR A 260 -3.62 10.20 13.70
C THR A 260 -2.24 9.68 13.31
N LEU A 261 -1.23 10.54 13.35
CA LEU A 261 0.17 10.13 13.20
C LEU A 261 0.76 10.01 14.60
N ASP A 262 0.67 8.82 15.16
CA ASP A 262 1.19 8.48 16.49
C ASP A 262 1.92 7.12 16.45
N THR A 263 2.32 6.62 17.61
CA THR A 263 2.95 5.30 17.76
C THR A 263 1.93 4.17 17.95
N SER A 264 0.64 4.44 17.72
CA SER A 264 -0.42 3.44 17.87
C SER A 264 -0.29 2.36 16.79
N PRO A 265 -0.54 1.09 17.13
CA PRO A 265 -0.51 0.01 16.14
C PRO A 265 -1.73 0.00 15.21
N LEU A 266 -2.72 0.89 15.41
CA LEU A 266 -3.86 1.02 14.52
C LEU A 266 -3.57 2.06 13.44
N ALA A 267 -3.51 1.61 12.20
CA ALA A 267 -3.20 2.47 11.08
C ALA A 267 -4.46 3.07 10.46
N SER A 268 -5.36 2.21 9.96
CA SER A 268 -6.48 2.65 9.13
C SER A 268 -7.80 2.12 9.67
N SER A 269 -8.73 3.04 9.93
CA SER A 269 -10.10 2.73 10.35
C SER A 269 -11.08 3.16 9.27
N PHE A 270 -12.04 2.31 8.97
CA PHE A 270 -13.10 2.56 7.99
C PHE A 270 -14.44 2.27 8.62
N SER A 271 -15.46 3.07 8.32
CA SER A 271 -16.82 2.79 8.74
C SER A 271 -17.80 3.06 7.61
N GLY A 272 -18.72 2.14 7.39
CA GLY A 272 -19.76 2.25 6.38
C GLY A 272 -21.06 1.62 6.84
N PHE A 273 -22.04 1.59 5.94
CA PHE A 273 -23.35 0.99 6.20
C PHE A 273 -23.58 -0.23 5.31
N GLY A 274 -23.95 -1.33 5.94
CA GLY A 274 -24.38 -2.55 5.30
C GLY A 274 -25.83 -2.46 4.82
N PHE A 275 -26.07 -2.98 3.62
CA PHE A 275 -27.39 -3.05 2.99
C PHE A 275 -27.68 -4.47 2.49
N THR A 276 -28.96 -4.79 2.33
CA THR A 276 -29.37 -6.02 1.66
C THR A 276 -28.97 -5.97 0.17
N ASN A 277 -28.52 -7.08 -0.38
CA ASN A 277 -28.14 -7.15 -1.79
C ASN A 277 -28.55 -8.50 -2.42
N LEU A 278 -29.69 -8.51 -3.10
CA LEU A 278 -30.18 -9.70 -3.80
C LEU A 278 -29.29 -10.09 -4.99
N TYR A 279 -28.61 -9.11 -5.59
CA TYR A 279 -27.80 -9.28 -6.80
C TYR A 279 -26.37 -9.78 -6.52
N TRP A 280 -25.97 -9.85 -5.25
CA TRP A 280 -24.66 -10.40 -4.87
C TRP A 280 -24.51 -11.88 -5.26
N GLY A 281 -25.63 -12.62 -5.30
CA GLY A 281 -25.68 -14.00 -5.74
C GLY A 281 -24.86 -14.93 -4.85
N ARG A 282 -23.82 -15.54 -5.41
CA ARG A 282 -22.99 -16.56 -4.75
C ARG A 282 -21.61 -16.04 -4.32
N GLY A 283 -21.43 -14.72 -4.34
CA GLY A 283 -20.16 -14.08 -4.03
C GLY A 283 -19.13 -14.15 -5.16
N PRO A 284 -17.93 -13.58 -4.93
CA PRO A 284 -16.92 -13.36 -5.97
C PRO A 284 -16.43 -14.64 -6.66
N ASP A 285 -16.35 -15.75 -5.94
CA ASP A 285 -15.88 -17.05 -6.44
C ASP A 285 -17.01 -18.07 -6.62
N GLY A 286 -18.27 -17.66 -6.43
CA GLY A 286 -19.42 -18.56 -6.48
C GLY A 286 -19.49 -19.55 -5.30
N GLY A 287 -18.65 -19.40 -4.27
CA GLY A 287 -18.56 -20.32 -3.14
C GLY A 287 -19.72 -20.21 -2.14
N TRP A 288 -20.46 -19.10 -2.12
CA TRP A 288 -21.60 -18.92 -1.23
C TRP A 288 -22.85 -19.59 -1.82
N GLN A 289 -23.31 -20.66 -1.17
CA GLN A 289 -24.42 -21.49 -1.66
C GLN A 289 -25.73 -21.25 -0.91
N GLN A 290 -25.77 -20.24 -0.04
CA GLN A 290 -26.95 -19.90 0.75
C GLN A 290 -27.65 -18.68 0.15
N ASP A 291 -28.83 -18.35 0.67
CA ASP A 291 -29.46 -17.06 0.39
C ASP A 291 -28.50 -15.90 0.73
N SER A 292 -28.55 -14.85 -0.07
CA SER A 292 -27.75 -13.63 0.08
C SER A 292 -28.60 -12.36 0.22
N SER A 293 -29.91 -12.50 0.42
CA SER A 293 -30.87 -11.39 0.46
C SER A 293 -30.85 -10.49 1.71
N ARG A 294 -29.97 -10.77 2.68
CA ARG A 294 -29.90 -10.07 3.98
C ARG A 294 -28.61 -9.26 4.10
N VAL A 295 -28.57 -8.39 5.11
CA VAL A 295 -27.46 -7.43 5.31
C VAL A 295 -26.15 -8.10 5.74
N SER A 296 -26.23 -9.23 6.45
CA SER A 296 -25.07 -10.02 6.82
C SER A 296 -25.44 -11.48 7.01
N PHE A 297 -24.47 -12.35 6.79
CA PHE A 297 -24.61 -13.79 6.98
C PHE A 297 -23.38 -14.37 7.64
N ARG A 298 -23.55 -15.54 8.25
CA ARG A 298 -22.42 -16.37 8.68
C ARG A 298 -22.73 -17.85 8.52
N ARG A 299 -21.71 -18.65 8.23
CA ARG A 299 -21.79 -20.13 8.23
C ARG A 299 -20.48 -20.75 8.70
N ARG A 300 -20.51 -22.02 9.07
CA ARG A 300 -19.28 -22.78 9.36
C ARG A 300 -18.69 -23.36 8.08
N GLU A 301 -17.37 -23.34 7.95
CA GLU A 301 -16.64 -23.87 6.79
C GLU A 301 -15.44 -24.72 7.18
N ALA A 302 -15.18 -25.76 6.38
CA ALA A 302 -14.07 -26.69 6.60
C ALA A 302 -12.71 -26.10 6.22
N ARG A 303 -12.71 -25.08 5.35
CA ARG A 303 -11.50 -24.49 4.76
C ARG A 303 -11.68 -22.98 4.68
N TYR A 304 -10.54 -22.31 4.52
CA TYR A 304 -10.43 -20.89 4.23
C TYR A 304 -9.85 -20.71 2.82
N PRO A 305 -10.68 -20.48 1.80
CA PRO A 305 -10.23 -20.39 0.41
C PRO A 305 -9.79 -18.96 0.09
N LEU A 306 -8.81 -18.41 0.80
CA LEU A 306 -8.29 -17.11 0.38
C LEU A 306 -7.36 -17.24 -0.83
N PRO A 307 -7.57 -16.41 -1.87
CA PRO A 307 -6.59 -16.18 -2.92
C PRO A 307 -5.28 -15.59 -2.40
N THR A 308 -4.31 -15.48 -3.30
CA THR A 308 -3.07 -14.70 -3.10
C THR A 308 -3.39 -13.29 -2.58
N VAL A 309 -2.58 -12.81 -1.64
CA VAL A 309 -2.68 -11.46 -1.06
C VAL A 309 -2.50 -10.39 -2.15
N GLY A 310 -3.22 -9.28 -2.00
CA GLY A 310 -3.23 -8.14 -2.91
C GLY A 310 -4.39 -8.14 -3.90
N TYR A 311 -4.31 -7.30 -4.92
CA TYR A 311 -5.28 -7.24 -6.01
C TYR A 311 -5.41 -8.57 -6.74
N GLN A 312 -6.65 -8.97 -6.97
CA GLN A 312 -7.02 -10.18 -7.69
C GLN A 312 -8.09 -9.86 -8.74
N PRO A 313 -8.10 -10.58 -9.88
CA PRO A 313 -9.25 -10.55 -10.77
C PRO A 313 -10.44 -11.20 -10.08
N THR A 314 -11.64 -10.70 -10.36
CA THR A 314 -12.85 -11.46 -10.05
C THR A 314 -12.97 -12.63 -11.03
N PRO A 315 -13.13 -13.88 -10.55
CA PRO A 315 -13.39 -15.01 -11.44
C PRO A 315 -14.63 -14.75 -12.31
N ALA A 316 -14.55 -15.13 -13.58
CA ALA A 316 -15.73 -15.16 -14.43
C ALA A 316 -16.71 -16.19 -13.84
N LEU A 317 -17.84 -15.72 -13.30
CA LEU A 317 -18.87 -16.60 -12.78
C LEU A 317 -19.50 -17.34 -13.97
N PRO A 318 -19.63 -18.68 -13.93
CA PRO A 318 -20.49 -19.37 -14.87
C PRO A 318 -21.92 -18.92 -14.54
N TYR A 319 -22.53 -18.16 -15.45
CA TYR A 319 -23.95 -17.79 -15.37
C TYR A 319 -24.84 -19.02 -15.15
#